data_AF-A0A816DHC0-F1
#
_entry.id   AF-A0A816DHC0-F1
#
_cell.length_a   1.000
_cell.length_b   1.000
_cell.length_c   1.000
_cell.angle_alpha   90.00
_cell.angle_beta   90.00
_cell.angle_gamma   90.00
#
_symmetry.space_group_name_H-M   'P 1'
#
loop_
_entity.id
_entity.type
_entity.pdbx_description
1 polymer ?
#
loop_
_entity_poly.entity_id
_entity_poly.type
_entity_poly.pdbx_seq_one_letter_code
_entity_poly.pdbx_strand_id
1 'polypeptide(L)' 'MCHQKKNRGEDGDQDAMETENGTTETIRSHFMANKSCRLTDDSYHLQKNGYEEIHVPALKPSVLDPEE' A
#
# COMPACT_ATOMS: atom_id res chain seq x y z
N MET A 1 -21.13 -9.26 -21.94
CA MET A 1 -19.97 -9.43 -22.85
C MET A 1 -19.54 -8.04 -23.28
N CYS A 2 -18.46 -7.49 -22.73
CA CYS A 2 -17.94 -6.19 -23.12
C CYS A 2 -16.60 -6.41 -23.83
N HIS A 3 -16.62 -6.28 -25.16
CA HIS A 3 -15.41 -6.15 -25.96
C HIS A 3 -14.97 -4.69 -25.91
N GLN A 4 -13.76 -4.43 -25.46
CA GLN A 4 -13.14 -3.11 -25.58
C GLN A 4 -11.79 -3.28 -26.27
N LYS A 5 -11.75 -2.91 -27.54
CA LYS A 5 -10.53 -2.69 -28.32
C LYS A 5 -10.47 -1.19 -28.63
N LYS A 6 -9.39 -0.52 -28.24
CA LYS A 6 -8.93 0.71 -28.91
C LYS A 6 -7.40 0.81 -28.83
N ASN A 7 -6.83 1.23 -29.96
CA ASN A 7 -5.47 1.00 -30.41
C ASN A 7 -4.45 2.04 -29.92
N ARG A 8 -3.20 1.55 -29.81
CA ARG A 8 -1.86 2.14 -30.01
C ARG A 8 -1.73 3.65 -30.34
N GLY A 9 -0.79 4.27 -29.62
CA GLY A 9 0.18 5.22 -30.15
C GLY A 9 0.20 6.55 -29.40
N GLU A 10 1.31 6.86 -28.73
CA GLU A 10 2.02 8.16 -28.84
C GLU A 10 3.33 8.08 -28.05
N ASP A 11 4.42 8.13 -28.82
CA ASP A 11 5.82 8.25 -28.39
C ASP A 11 6.02 9.60 -27.69
N GLY A 12 6.55 9.58 -26.47
CA GLY A 12 6.94 10.77 -25.73
C GLY A 12 8.28 10.52 -25.05
N ASP A 13 9.24 11.39 -25.32
CA ASP A 13 10.64 11.32 -24.93
C ASP A 13 10.84 11.04 -23.43
N GLN A 14 11.60 9.99 -23.12
CA GLN A 14 12.06 9.75 -21.74
C GLN A 14 13.26 10.65 -21.47
N ASP A 15 13.03 11.79 -20.82
CA ASP A 15 14.09 12.50 -20.13
C ASP A 15 14.65 11.58 -19.04
N ALA A 16 15.82 11.01 -19.31
CA ALA A 16 16.56 10.19 -18.35
C ALA A 16 17.04 11.07 -17.21
N MET A 17 16.35 11.02 -16.07
CA MET A 17 16.86 11.52 -14.81
C MET A 17 17.94 10.56 -14.29
N GLU A 18 19.21 10.91 -14.51
CA GLU A 18 20.35 10.23 -13.90
C GLU A 18 20.37 10.53 -12.40
N THR A 19 19.89 9.59 -11.57
CA THR A 19 20.09 9.63 -10.12
C THR A 19 21.14 8.60 -9.73
N GLU A 20 22.36 9.09 -9.54
CA GLU A 20 23.45 8.40 -8.88
C GLU A 20 23.13 8.18 -7.39
N ASN A 21 22.85 6.93 -7.03
CA ASN A 21 23.20 6.22 -5.78
C ASN A 21 22.24 5.03 -5.62
N GLY A 22 22.80 3.83 -5.81
CA GLY A 22 22.06 2.59 -5.99
C GLY A 22 21.30 2.13 -4.75
N THR A 23 19.98 2.12 -4.86
CA THR A 23 19.12 0.97 -4.60
C THR A 23 17.85 1.22 -5.39
N THR A 24 17.65 0.44 -6.45
CA THR A 24 16.38 0.35 -7.16
C THR A 24 15.25 0.14 -6.15
N GLU A 25 14.34 1.12 -6.03
CA GLU A 25 13.08 1.04 -5.28
C GLU A 25 12.21 -0.07 -5.89
N THR A 26 12.59 -1.31 -5.62
CA THR A 26 12.10 -2.46 -6.36
C THR A 26 10.68 -2.73 -5.85
N ILE A 27 9.74 -2.37 -6.73
CA ILE A 27 8.29 -2.30 -6.58
C ILE A 27 7.83 -1.06 -5.78
N ARG A 28 7.60 0.05 -6.50
CA ARG A 28 6.97 1.32 -6.03
C ARG A 28 5.79 1.15 -5.05
N SER A 29 5.03 0.06 -5.16
CA SER A 29 3.89 -0.27 -4.28
C SER A 29 4.25 -0.94 -2.95
N HIS A 30 5.47 -1.45 -2.79
CA HIS A 30 5.94 -2.16 -1.59
C HIS A 30 6.94 -1.34 -0.77
N PHE A 31 7.20 -0.09 -1.17
CA PHE A 31 8.03 0.82 -0.39
C PHE A 31 7.28 1.27 0.87
N MET A 32 7.71 0.79 2.04
CA MET A 32 7.20 1.26 3.34
C MET A 32 7.99 2.46 3.81
N ALA A 33 7.49 3.67 3.53
CA ALA A 33 8.10 4.91 4.03
C ALA A 33 8.09 4.98 5.58
N ASN A 34 7.07 4.39 6.20
CA ASN A 34 6.94 4.31 7.66
C ASN A 34 7.86 3.22 8.24
N LYS A 35 8.72 3.60 9.19
CA LYS A 35 9.62 2.68 9.91
C LYS A 35 8.96 1.96 11.08
N SER A 36 7.81 2.44 11.53
CA SER A 36 7.02 1.84 12.61
C SER A 36 5.54 1.86 12.26
N CYS A 37 4.83 0.83 12.72
CA CYS A 37 3.38 0.72 12.59
C CYS A 37 2.79 0.57 13.99
N ARG A 38 1.71 1.31 14.26
CA ARG A 38 0.95 1.22 15.50
C ARG A 38 -0.40 0.62 15.17
N LEU A 39 -0.77 -0.44 15.89
CA LEU A 39 -2.10 -1.02 15.83
C LEU A 39 -2.97 -0.39 16.92
N THR A 40 -4.28 -0.51 16.77
CA THR A 40 -5.23 -0.09 17.81
C THR A 40 -5.03 -0.90 19.08
N ASP A 41 -5.29 -0.30 20.24
CA ASP A 41 -4.99 -0.91 21.55
C ASP A 41 -5.70 -2.26 21.78
N ASP A 42 -6.87 -2.46 21.14
CA ASP A 42 -7.63 -3.72 21.21
C ASP A 42 -7.04 -4.85 20.36
N SER A 43 -5.93 -4.60 19.65
CA SER A 43 -5.22 -5.64 18.89
C SER A 43 -4.36 -6.50 19.81
N TYR A 44 -4.15 -7.77 19.43
CA TYR A 44 -3.28 -8.67 20.19
C TYR A 44 -2.34 -9.47 19.29
N HIS A 45 -1.18 -9.79 19.86
CA HIS A 45 -0.11 -10.54 19.22
C HIS A 45 -0.01 -11.93 19.85
N LEU A 46 0.09 -12.95 19.01
CA LEU A 46 0.24 -14.33 19.45
C LEU A 46 1.39 -14.97 18.67
N GLN A 47 2.53 -15.15 19.34
CA GLN A 47 3.69 -15.82 18.76
C GLN A 47 3.46 -17.33 18.73
N LYS A 48 3.55 -17.93 17.54
CA LYS A 48 3.45 -19.37 17.30
C LYS A 48 4.79 -19.92 16.84
N ASN A 49 4.90 -21.24 16.79
CA ASN A 49 6.08 -21.90 16.25
C ASN A 49 6.14 -21.65 14.74
N GLY A 50 7.02 -20.72 14.32
CA GLY A 50 7.31 -20.43 12.92
C GLY A 50 6.50 -19.29 12.29
N TYR A 51 5.58 -18.66 13.03
CA TYR A 51 4.83 -17.49 12.55
C TYR A 51 4.28 -16.67 13.73
N GLU A 52 3.92 -15.43 13.44
CA GLU A 52 3.22 -14.55 14.39
C GLU A 52 1.80 -14.32 13.89
N GLU A 53 0.83 -14.50 14.78
CA GLU A 53 -0.56 -14.17 14.51
C GLU A 53 -0.86 -12.80 15.12
N ILE A 54 -1.30 -11.88 14.28
CA ILE A 54 -1.75 -10.55 14.69
C ILE A 54 -3.26 -10.49 14.50
N HIS A 55 -3.99 -10.24 15.57
CA HIS A 55 -5.44 -10.04 15.50
C HIS A 55 -5.77 -8.56 15.67
N VAL A 56 -6.39 -7.98 14.65
CA VAL A 56 -6.89 -6.61 14.67
C VAL A 56 -8.42 -6.68 14.63
N PRO A 57 -9.13 -6.17 15.66
CA PRO A 57 -10.58 -6.19 15.67
C PRO A 57 -11.16 -5.29 14.58
N ALA A 58 -12.40 -5.58 14.18
CA ALA A 58 -13.12 -4.74 13.23
C ALA A 58 -13.35 -3.35 13.84
N LEU A 59 -12.99 -2.31 13.10
CA LEU A 59 -13.28 -0.94 13.49
C LEU A 59 -14.79 -0.72 13.47
N LYS A 60 -15.28 0.00 14.49
CA LYS A 60 -16.66 0.47 14.50
C LYS A 60 -16.85 1.47 13.35
N PRO A 61 -18.02 1.48 12.69
CA PRO A 61 -18.31 2.50 11.69
C PRO A 61 -18.20 3.88 12.33
N SER A 62 -17.60 4.83 11.62
CA SER A 62 -17.63 6.22 12.04
C SER A 62 -19.08 6.67 12.10
N VAL A 63 -19.44 7.36 13.19
CA VAL A 63 -20.73 8.06 13.23
C VAL A 63 -20.67 9.11 12.14
N LEU A 64 -21.65 9.12 11.24
CA LEU A 64 -21.80 10.20 10.28
C LEU A 64 -22.12 11.45 11.09
N ASP A 65 -21.22 12.43 11.06
CA ASP A 65 -21.48 13.70 11.70
C ASP A 65 -22.72 14.33 11.02
N PRO A 66 -23.76 14.70 11.77
CA PRO A 66 -25.00 15.23 11.18
C PRO A 66 -24.85 16.63 10.56
N GLU A 67 -23.63 17.19 10.55
CA GLU A 67 -23.33 18.55 10.10
C GLU A 67 -22.42 18.60 8.84
N GLU A 68 -22.30 17.49 8.10
CA GLU A 68 -21.80 17.48 6.70
C GLU A 68 -22.93 17.48 5.65
#